data_AF-A0A8J8A7U8-F1
#
_entry.id   AF-A0A8J8A7U8-F1
#
_cell.length_a   1.000
_cell.length_b   1.000
_cell.length_c   1.000
_cell.angle_alpha   90.00
_cell.angle_beta   90.00
_cell.angle_gamma   90.00
#
_symmetry.space_group_name_H-M   'P 1'
#
loop_
_entity.id
_entity.type
_entity.pdbx_description
1 polymer ?
#
loop_
_entity_poly.entity_id
_entity_poly.type
_entity_poly.pdbx_seq_one_letter_code
_entity_poly.pdbx_strand_id
1 'polypeptide(L)'
;MEKVRIRRELLEYLLELARGFYPNEFAGFLRERDGIFEEVLIAPNPHFGRNSAFFDTWLLPHDESVKGTVHSHPGPNPRPSGADLHFFSKFGGVHLIIAYPFTEDSVRAYSSDGKAVKIEVVE
;
A
#
# COMPACT_ATOMS: atom_id res chain seq x y z
N MET A 1 -0.22 -0.37 18.21
CA MET A 1 -0.71 -1.33 17.20
C MET A 1 0.49 -2.12 16.73
N GLU A 2 0.70 -3.35 17.21
CA GLU A 2 1.96 -4.07 16.95
C GLU A 2 1.91 -4.99 15.73
N LYS A 3 0.73 -5.18 15.13
CA LYS A 3 0.53 -6.06 13.97
C LYS A 3 -0.64 -5.56 13.11
N VAL A 4 -0.47 -5.60 11.80
CA VAL A 4 -1.53 -5.38 10.80
C VAL A 4 -1.95 -6.73 10.23
N ARG A 5 -3.24 -6.96 10.03
CA ARG A 5 -3.77 -8.20 9.43
C ARG A 5 -4.20 -7.93 7.99
N ILE A 6 -3.81 -8.82 7.07
CA ILE A 6 -4.16 -8.76 5.66
C ILE A 6 -4.68 -10.12 5.20
N ARG A 7 -5.79 -10.14 4.46
CA ARG A 7 -6.29 -11.37 3.84
C ARG A 7 -5.29 -11.86 2.79
N ARG A 8 -5.03 -13.17 2.75
CA ARG A 8 -4.13 -13.82 1.78
C ARG A 8 -4.47 -13.42 0.34
N GLU A 9 -5.75 -13.53 -0.02
CA GLU A 9 -6.24 -13.16 -1.36
C GLU A 9 -5.91 -11.71 -1.73
N LEU A 10 -6.05 -10.78 -0.78
CA LEU A 10 -5.69 -9.38 -1.02
C LEU A 10 -4.19 -9.23 -1.23
N LEU A 11 -3.36 -9.85 -0.38
CA LEU A 11 -1.91 -9.78 -0.51
C LEU A 11 -1.46 -10.31 -1.88
N GLU A 12 -1.96 -11.48 -2.28
CA GLU A 12 -1.64 -12.09 -3.58
C GLU A 12 -2.05 -11.19 -4.75
N TYR A 13 -3.26 -10.61 -4.69
CA TYR A 13 -3.73 -9.65 -5.68
C TYR A 13 -2.85 -8.39 -5.76
N LEU A 14 -2.42 -7.85 -4.63
CA LEU A 14 -1.53 -6.69 -4.60
C LEU A 14 -0.15 -6.99 -5.23
N LEU A 15 0.38 -8.20 -5.01
CA LEU A 15 1.62 -8.64 -5.66
C LEU A 15 1.45 -8.76 -7.18
N GLU A 16 0.29 -9.23 -7.65
CA GLU A 16 -0.04 -9.28 -9.08
C GLU A 16 -0.16 -7.88 -9.70
N LEU A 17 -0.81 -6.95 -9.01
CA LEU A 17 -0.87 -5.55 -9.44
C LEU A 17 0.54 -4.95 -9.55
N ALA A 18 1.38 -5.13 -8.53
CA ALA A 18 2.77 -4.64 -8.57
C ALA A 18 3.55 -5.19 -9.78
N ARG A 19 3.37 -6.48 -10.10
CA ARG A 19 3.94 -7.11 -11.31
C ARG A 19 3.37 -6.52 -12.60
N GLY A 20 2.06 -6.29 -12.66
CA GLY A 20 1.37 -5.77 -13.84
C GLY A 20 1.73 -4.33 -14.19
N PHE A 21 2.04 -3.50 -13.19
CA PHE A 21 2.43 -2.10 -13.39
C PHE A 21 3.93 -1.89 -13.64
N TYR A 22 4.77 -2.89 -13.33
CA TYR A 22 6.21 -2.81 -13.56
C TYR A 22 6.55 -2.43 -15.02
N PRO A 23 7.46 -1.47 -15.28
CA PRO A 23 8.40 -0.84 -14.35
C PRO A 23 7.89 0.43 -13.65
N ASN A 24 6.60 0.74 -13.74
CA ASN A 24 6.00 1.87 -13.03
C ASN A 24 5.56 1.46 -11.62
N GLU A 25 5.46 2.45 -10.74
CA GLU A 25 4.86 2.28 -9.42
C GLU A 25 3.35 2.13 -9.56
N PHE A 26 2.76 1.17 -8.85
CA PHE A 26 1.34 1.07 -8.58
C PHE A 26 1.04 1.78 -7.26
N ALA A 27 -0.15 2.37 -7.10
CA ALA A 27 -0.62 2.85 -5.81
C ALA A 27 -2.13 2.68 -5.66
N GLY A 28 -2.58 2.48 -4.41
CA GLY A 28 -3.99 2.31 -4.06
C GLY A 28 -4.26 2.50 -2.57
N PHE A 29 -5.54 2.42 -2.22
CA PHE A 29 -6.04 2.55 -0.85
C PHE A 29 -6.53 1.22 -0.33
N LEU A 30 -6.25 0.92 0.94
CA LEU A 30 -6.63 -0.34 1.57
C LEU A 30 -7.86 -0.13 2.45
N ARG A 31 -8.87 -0.98 2.28
CA ARG A 31 -10.06 -1.01 3.12
C ARG A 31 -9.95 -2.09 4.18
N GLU A 32 -10.30 -1.73 5.40
CA GLU A 32 -10.31 -2.60 6.56
C GLU A 32 -11.75 -2.95 6.95
N ARG A 33 -11.98 -4.23 7.22
CA ARG A 33 -13.19 -4.73 7.87
C ARG A 33 -12.79 -5.58 9.07
N ASP A 34 -13.37 -5.29 10.24
CA ASP A 34 -13.10 -6.01 11.50
C ASP A 34 -11.59 -6.14 11.85
N GLY A 35 -10.81 -5.11 11.50
CA GLY A 35 -9.37 -5.06 11.73
C GLY A 35 -8.53 -5.92 10.80
N ILE A 36 -9.05 -6.28 9.62
CA ILE A 36 -8.38 -7.03 8.55
C ILE A 36 -8.47 -6.23 7.26
N PHE A 37 -7.35 -6.03 6.57
CA PHE A 37 -7.34 -5.48 5.22
C PHE A 37 -7.84 -6.52 4.23
N GLU A 38 -8.92 -6.20 3.52
CA GLU A 38 -9.65 -7.14 2.66
C GLU A 38 -9.79 -6.67 1.21
N GLU A 39 -9.72 -5.37 0.95
CA GLU A 39 -9.92 -4.81 -0.39
C GLU A 39 -8.90 -3.69 -0.68
N VAL A 40 -8.65 -3.48 -1.97
CA VAL A 40 -7.88 -2.34 -2.48
C VAL A 40 -8.73 -1.51 -3.44
N LEU A 41 -8.80 -0.20 -3.21
CA LEU A 41 -9.34 0.76 -4.14
C LEU A 41 -8.20 1.31 -4.99
N ILE A 42 -8.24 1.04 -6.28
CA ILE A 42 -7.34 1.69 -7.24
C ILE A 42 -7.82 3.13 -7.40
N ALA A 43 -6.94 4.08 -7.13
CA ALA A 43 -7.32 5.47 -7.15
C ALA A 43 -7.76 5.90 -8.58
N PRO A 44 -8.81 6.73 -8.70
CA PRO A 44 -9.29 7.22 -10.00
C PRO A 44 -8.27 8.19 -10.62
N ASN A 45 -8.17 8.16 -11.96
CA ASN A 45 -7.17 8.91 -12.73
C ASN A 45 -5.73 8.79 -12.19
N PRO A 46 -5.21 7.57 -12.02
CA PRO A 46 -3.88 7.39 -11.48
C PRO A 46 -2.82 7.77 -12.52
N HIS A 47 -1.83 8.55 -12.09
CA HIS A 47 -0.63 8.79 -12.86
C HIS A 47 0.47 7.86 -12.35
N PHE A 48 0.83 6.88 -13.16
CA PHE A 48 1.87 5.91 -12.85
C PHE A 48 3.18 6.30 -13.54
N GLY A 49 4.17 6.68 -12.74
CA GLY A 49 5.53 6.95 -13.18
C GLY A 49 6.50 5.92 -12.59
N ARG A 50 7.74 5.95 -13.10
CA ARG A 50 8.80 5.04 -12.65
C ARG A 50 9.31 5.31 -11.23
N ASN A 51 9.15 6.54 -10.74
CA ASN A 51 9.65 6.97 -9.42
C ASN A 51 8.55 7.60 -8.56
N SER A 52 7.30 7.55 -9.03
CA SER A 52 6.17 8.15 -8.34
C SER A 52 4.86 7.64 -8.92
N ALA A 53 3.91 7.33 -8.04
CA ALA A 53 2.49 7.27 -8.37
C ALA A 53 1.74 8.37 -7.62
N PHE A 54 0.85 9.08 -8.31
CA PHE A 54 -0.03 10.07 -7.68
C PHE A 54 -1.44 10.00 -8.25
N PHE A 55 -2.41 10.41 -7.45
CA PHE A 55 -3.83 10.39 -7.78
C PHE A 55 -4.55 11.56 -7.13
N ASP A 56 -5.74 11.87 -7.63
CA ASP A 56 -6.56 12.93 -7.06
C ASP A 56 -7.37 12.41 -5.86
N THR A 57 -6.95 12.82 -4.67
CA THR A 57 -7.61 12.45 -3.40
C THR A 57 -9.01 13.04 -3.26
N TRP A 58 -9.35 14.09 -4.00
CA TRP A 58 -10.69 14.69 -3.98
C TRP A 58 -11.75 13.79 -4.62
N LEU A 59 -11.33 12.81 -5.42
CA LEU A 59 -12.20 11.84 -6.07
C LEU A 59 -12.47 10.61 -5.21
N LEU A 60 -11.87 10.52 -4.03
CA LEU A 60 -12.15 9.41 -3.12
C LEU A 60 -13.53 9.64 -2.47
N PRO A 61 -14.42 8.65 -2.52
CA PRO A 61 -15.62 8.70 -1.70
C PRO A 61 -15.22 8.80 -0.22
N HIS A 62 -16.05 9.47 0.59
CA HIS A 62 -15.86 9.52 2.04
C HIS A 62 -16.12 8.12 2.62
N ASP A 63 -15.10 7.27 2.56
CA ASP A 63 -15.16 5.87 2.97
C ASP A 63 -14.30 5.68 4.23
N GLU A 64 -14.97 5.58 5.38
CA GLU A 64 -14.32 5.41 6.68
C GLU A 64 -13.60 4.06 6.83
N SER A 65 -13.89 3.09 5.96
CA SER A 65 -13.19 1.81 5.94
C SER A 65 -11.80 1.91 5.33
N VAL A 66 -11.45 3.01 4.65
CA VAL A 66 -10.08 3.24 4.17
C VAL A 66 -9.17 3.49 5.38
N LYS A 67 -8.35 2.50 5.72
CA LYS A 67 -7.44 2.53 6.87
C LYS A 67 -5.97 2.40 6.46
N GLY A 68 -5.66 2.51 5.17
CA GLY A 68 -4.30 2.40 4.72
C GLY A 68 -4.09 2.69 3.25
N THR A 69 -2.83 2.60 2.85
CA THR A 69 -2.41 2.78 1.46
C THR A 69 -1.45 1.66 1.08
N VAL A 70 -1.29 1.44 -0.22
CA VAL A 70 -0.30 0.53 -0.76
C VAL A 70 0.35 1.17 -1.97
N HIS A 71 1.65 1.01 -2.13
CA HIS A 71 2.33 1.28 -3.39
C HIS A 71 3.46 0.30 -3.65
N SER A 72 3.86 0.18 -4.93
CA SER A 72 5.00 -0.66 -5.32
C SER A 72 6.25 0.18 -5.58
N HIS A 73 7.42 -0.39 -5.31
CA HIS A 73 8.70 0.15 -5.76
C HIS A 73 9.26 -0.76 -6.86
N PRO A 74 9.68 -0.23 -8.03
CA PRO A 74 10.28 -1.04 -9.09
C PRO A 74 11.68 -1.53 -8.74
N GLY A 75 12.32 -0.94 -7.72
CA GLY A 75 13.59 -1.39 -7.15
C GLY A 75 13.38 -2.31 -5.94
N PRO A 76 14.45 -2.99 -5.48
CA PRO A 76 14.36 -3.98 -4.40
C PRO A 76 14.32 -3.39 -2.98
N ASN A 77 14.23 -2.07 -2.85
CA ASN A 77 14.26 -1.41 -1.55
C ASN A 77 12.82 -1.15 -1.05
N PRO A 78 12.34 -1.85 -0.01
CA PRO A 78 11.00 -1.64 0.53
C PRO A 78 10.93 -0.52 1.58
N ARG A 79 12.00 0.28 1.75
CA ARG A 79 12.02 1.40 2.71
C ARG A 79 11.35 2.63 2.12
N PRO A 80 10.57 3.38 2.92
CA PRO A 80 9.95 4.61 2.47
C PRO A 80 11.02 5.66 2.15
N SER A 81 10.80 6.38 1.06
CA SER A 81 11.47 7.64 0.74
C SER A 81 10.94 8.79 1.62
N GLY A 82 11.57 9.96 1.52
CA GLY A 82 11.04 11.16 2.19
C GLY A 82 9.66 11.58 1.66
N ALA A 83 9.37 11.32 0.38
CA ALA A 83 8.07 11.59 -0.21
C ALA A 83 7.00 10.64 0.35
N ASP A 84 7.35 9.37 0.54
CA ASP A 84 6.47 8.37 1.15
C ASP A 84 6.14 8.74 2.59
N LEU A 85 7.14 9.12 3.40
CA LEU A 85 6.92 9.56 4.78
C LEU A 85 5.99 10.79 4.86
N HIS A 86 6.16 11.75 3.95
CA HIS A 86 5.27 12.89 3.87
C HIS A 86 3.85 12.48 3.49
N PHE A 87 3.70 11.57 2.52
CA PHE A 87 2.40 11.02 2.14
C PHE A 87 1.75 10.26 3.31
N PHE A 88 2.49 9.40 4.01
CA PHE A 88 2.03 8.66 5.18
C PHE A 88 1.54 9.61 6.28
N SER A 89 2.23 10.73 6.51
CA SER A 89 1.80 11.70 7.53
C SER A 89 0.44 12.37 7.23
N LYS A 90 0.02 12.38 5.96
CA LYS A 90 -1.29 12.93 5.52
C LYS A 90 -2.42 11.91 5.62
N PHE A 91 -2.12 10.63 5.75
CA PHE A 91 -3.08 9.54 5.78
C PHE A 91 -2.94 8.74 7.06
N GLY A 92 -4.02 8.59 7.82
CA GLY A 92 -3.99 7.72 9.00
C GLY A 92 -3.84 6.24 8.64
N GLY A 93 -3.36 5.45 9.59
CA GLY A 93 -3.41 3.99 9.52
C GLY A 93 -2.09 3.34 9.12
N VAL A 94 -2.15 2.42 8.13
CA VAL A 94 -1.02 1.57 7.73
C VAL A 94 -0.71 1.74 6.25
N HIS A 95 0.58 1.78 5.90
CA HIS A 95 1.06 1.96 4.55
C HIS A 95 1.93 0.76 4.14
N LEU A 96 1.53 0.06 3.08
CA LEU A 96 2.26 -1.06 2.53
C LEU A 96 3.18 -0.60 1.38
N ILE A 97 4.41 -1.08 1.39
CA ILE A 97 5.34 -0.96 0.28
C ILE A 97 5.65 -2.36 -0.25
N ILE A 98 5.48 -2.57 -1.55
CA ILE A 98 5.79 -3.82 -2.25
C ILE A 98 7.00 -3.58 -3.16
N ALA A 99 8.19 -4.03 -2.76
CA ALA A 99 9.39 -3.87 -3.57
C ALA A 99 9.56 -5.01 -4.59
N TYR A 100 10.32 -4.76 -5.66
CA TYR A 100 10.80 -5.84 -6.54
C TYR A 100 11.58 -6.89 -5.71
N PRO A 101 11.42 -8.21 -5.91
CA PRO A 101 10.76 -8.90 -7.03
C PRO A 101 9.26 -9.20 -6.82
N PHE A 102 8.56 -8.44 -5.96
CA PHE A 102 7.12 -8.55 -5.73
C PHE A 102 6.71 -9.92 -5.16
N THR A 103 7.43 -10.36 -4.14
CA THR A 103 7.13 -11.54 -3.32
C THR A 103 6.60 -11.13 -1.95
N GLU A 104 5.96 -12.04 -1.22
CA GLU A 104 5.52 -11.78 0.16
C GLU A 104 6.65 -11.24 1.05
N ASP A 105 7.85 -11.81 0.94
CA ASP A 105 9.05 -11.37 1.68
C ASP A 105 9.51 -9.95 1.33
N SER A 106 9.07 -9.40 0.21
CA SER A 106 9.40 -8.04 -0.24
C SER A 106 8.38 -6.98 0.20
N VAL A 107 7.33 -7.38 0.94
CA VAL A 107 6.30 -6.47 1.46
C VAL A 107 6.68 -5.95 2.84
N ARG A 108 6.58 -4.64 3.04
CA ARG A 108 6.77 -4.01 4.36
C ARG A 108 5.59 -3.10 4.67
N ALA A 109 5.21 -3.06 5.95
CA ALA A 109 4.17 -2.18 6.45
C ALA A 109 4.77 -1.11 7.35
N TYR A 110 4.21 0.10 7.29
CA TYR A 110 4.63 1.25 8.08
C TYR A 110 3.41 1.96 8.66
N SER A 111 3.52 2.51 9.86
CA SER A 111 2.55 3.47 10.40
C SER A 111 2.72 4.85 9.78
N SER A 112 1.76 5.75 10.00
CA SER A 112 1.80 7.13 9.51
C SER A 112 3.04 7.94 9.93
N ASP A 113 3.74 7.53 11.00
CA ASP A 113 5.02 8.11 11.45
C ASP A 113 6.26 7.40 10.89
N GLY A 114 6.10 6.46 9.96
CA GLY A 114 7.18 5.75 9.28
C GLY A 114 7.78 4.58 10.07
N LYS A 115 7.21 4.18 11.21
CA LYS A 115 7.70 3.02 11.96
C LYS A 115 7.23 1.71 11.34
N ALA A 116 8.12 0.73 11.28
CA ALA A 116 7.78 -0.58 10.74
C ALA A 116 6.71 -1.29 11.60
N VAL A 117 5.74 -1.91 10.93
CA VAL A 117 4.65 -2.69 11.53
C VAL A 117 4.74 -4.13 11.05
N LYS A 118 4.49 -5.11 11.94
CA LYS A 118 4.47 -6.53 11.54
C LYS A 118 3.23 -6.85 10.75
N ILE A 119 3.37 -7.63 9.68
CA ILE A 119 2.25 -8.11 8.87
C ILE A 119 1.85 -9.51 9.37
N GLU A 120 0.55 -9.73 9.52
CA GLU A 120 -0.10 -11.03 9.69
C GLU A 120 -0.90 -11.33 8.44
N VAL A 121 -0.59 -12.42 7.77
CA VAL A 121 -1.44 -12.93 6.70
C VAL A 121 -2.48 -13.85 7.32
N VAL A 122 -3.75 -13.59 7.06
CA VAL A 122 -4.90 -14.39 7.49
C VAL A 122 -5.61 -14.96 6.25
N GLU A 123 -6.29 -16.09 6.39
CA GLU A 123 -7.11 -16.67 5.32
C GLU A 123 -8.44 -15.90 5.16
#